data_AF-A0A2S9XDS5-F1
#
_entry.id   AF-A0A2S9XDS5-F1
#
_cell.length_a   1.000
_cell.length_b   1.000
_cell.length_c   1.000
_cell.angle_alpha   90.00
_cell.angle_beta   90.00
_cell.angle_gamma   90.00
#
_symmetry.space_group_name_H-M   'P 1'
#
loop_
_entity.id
_entity.type
_entity.pdbx_description
1 polymer ?
#
loop_
_entity_poly.entity_id
_entity_poly.type
_entity_poly.pdbx_seq_one_letter_code
_entity_poly.pdbx_strand_id
1 'polypeptide(L)'
;MRRALRVTLLAALPSVVSCQTSRAGQGSEGALVDPAEVPPQLRSQWQALVDAQSGDPGSAAVDEAADALLEQEPPPELRAGALAAKADRQYLLGNDAEAIALADEAAGLLGAGDARPHSKAHQQLVSAIHRVLALAHTRGGDPDRALAELEQLEAWGEMERVELRGARAVALDRKGDSAAALAAFVAWRELLAEQTPDAGYAEERMHALAEHLDRPTIEALAEAAPGPDAADCLHATLGRDPGDHAPAWVSACRPLPARIGILLPRTGKLSALADGQLAAAVAAVTVLGRTRPVSVMWRDSGSTPDTARAGADRLVADGAEVIIGPVGTSNVRAAISAVGDDRFLLPGESSASARGVAPTLEERTLALINFARDQGATEVIVLTPENGYGRRVQKAEKSADLKSVKSLKFITYPSSTTSFSPIVRPHLAALRKGAALIIADALPRTDLIVRELRREQLRVRGGRVDSEGTEITVLGTGEGLSSSAIGAKHASLDGVVLAPAAHPDPSSRAFEDEYFAQQQQRPDDQALLVWRALEAAWSGASATHEPEPSLVRIQGSSLVAVKAP
;
A
#
# COMPACT_ATOMS: atom_id res chain seq x y z
N MET A 1 -3.17 -32.62 -34.31
CA MET A 1 -3.64 -31.38 -34.96
C MET A 1 -5.03 -31.04 -34.42
N ARG A 2 -5.12 -30.19 -33.38
CA ARG A 2 -6.39 -29.61 -32.93
C ARG A 2 -6.18 -28.10 -32.81
N ARG A 3 -6.91 -27.35 -33.64
CA ARG A 3 -6.85 -25.89 -33.75
C ARG A 3 -7.33 -25.27 -32.44
N ALA A 4 -6.49 -24.47 -31.81
CA ALA A 4 -6.88 -23.59 -30.73
C ALA A 4 -7.69 -22.43 -31.31
N LEU A 5 -8.95 -22.32 -30.89
CA LEU A 5 -9.81 -21.18 -31.17
C LEU A 5 -9.28 -20.01 -30.33
N ARG A 6 -8.70 -19.00 -30.97
CA ARG A 6 -8.43 -17.70 -30.33
C ARG A 6 -9.78 -17.00 -30.19
N VAL A 7 -10.32 -16.97 -28.99
CA VAL A 7 -11.40 -16.07 -28.61
C VAL A 7 -10.74 -14.74 -28.26
N THR A 8 -10.82 -13.79 -29.19
CA THR A 8 -10.50 -12.38 -28.93
C THR A 8 -11.62 -11.86 -28.03
N LEU A 9 -11.35 -11.67 -26.74
CA LEU A 9 -12.22 -10.87 -25.88
C LEU A 9 -12.27 -9.45 -26.49
N LEU A 10 -13.42 -9.05 -27.02
CA LEU A 10 -13.70 -7.63 -27.20
C LEU A 10 -13.66 -7.01 -25.80
N ALA A 11 -12.84 -5.96 -25.64
CA ALA A 11 -12.84 -5.13 -24.46
C ALA A 11 -14.27 -4.62 -24.22
N ALA A 12 -14.90 -5.09 -23.15
CA ALA A 12 -16.04 -4.41 -22.58
C ALA A 12 -15.52 -3.03 -22.16
N LEU A 13 -16.03 -1.96 -22.79
CA LEU A 13 -15.89 -0.63 -22.24
C LEU A 13 -16.39 -0.70 -20.79
N PRO A 14 -15.60 -0.25 -19.80
CA PRO A 14 -16.10 -0.19 -18.44
C PRO A 14 -17.34 0.71 -18.47
N SER A 15 -18.50 0.12 -18.17
CA SER A 15 -19.69 0.84 -17.80
C SER A 15 -19.25 1.85 -16.76
N VAL A 16 -19.26 3.15 -17.10
CA VAL A 16 -18.88 4.22 -16.19
C VAL A 16 -19.49 3.91 -14.84
N VAL A 17 -18.60 3.80 -13.86
CA VAL A 17 -18.89 3.48 -12.47
C VAL A 17 -20.21 4.15 -12.09
N SER A 18 -21.13 3.30 -11.66
CA SER A 18 -22.50 3.62 -11.30
C SER A 18 -22.60 4.93 -10.50
N CYS A 19 -22.86 6.03 -11.20
CA CYS A 19 -23.54 7.19 -10.62
C CYS A 19 -24.97 6.84 -10.16
N GLN A 20 -25.44 5.60 -10.34
CA GLN A 20 -26.71 5.11 -9.82
C GLN A 20 -26.65 4.85 -8.31
N THR A 21 -25.50 4.51 -7.72
CA THR A 21 -25.43 4.05 -6.32
C THR A 21 -25.39 5.17 -5.28
N SER A 22 -24.99 6.39 -5.66
CA SER A 22 -25.02 7.56 -4.77
C SER A 22 -26.39 8.25 -4.72
N ARG A 23 -27.34 7.90 -5.60
CA ARG A 23 -28.70 8.48 -5.61
C ARG A 23 -29.68 7.86 -4.62
N ALA A 24 -29.37 6.71 -4.01
CA ALA A 24 -30.30 6.01 -3.11
C ALA A 24 -30.62 6.76 -1.78
N GLY A 25 -30.09 7.97 -1.57
CA GLY A 25 -30.36 8.79 -0.39
C GLY A 25 -30.39 10.30 -0.61
N GLN A 26 -30.20 10.79 -1.84
CA GLN A 26 -30.32 12.22 -2.17
C GLN A 26 -31.59 12.41 -2.99
N GLY A 27 -32.74 12.37 -2.32
CA GLY A 27 -33.98 12.87 -2.90
C GLY A 27 -33.80 14.35 -3.20
N SER A 28 -34.14 14.79 -4.41
CA SER A 28 -34.33 16.21 -4.68
C SER A 28 -35.52 16.68 -3.82
N GLU A 29 -35.25 17.10 -2.59
CA GLU A 29 -36.26 17.66 -1.68
C GLU A 29 -36.69 19.04 -2.20
N GLY A 30 -37.55 19.03 -3.21
CA GLY A 30 -38.14 20.24 -3.77
C GLY A 30 -38.78 19.94 -5.13
N ALA A 31 -40.06 20.28 -5.27
CA ALA A 31 -40.67 20.34 -6.60
C ALA A 31 -39.86 21.34 -7.46
N LEU A 32 -39.46 20.93 -8.66
CA LEU A 32 -38.65 21.74 -9.58
C LEU A 32 -39.37 23.02 -10.06
N VAL A 33 -40.69 23.12 -9.82
CA VAL A 33 -41.52 24.30 -10.11
C VAL A 33 -42.35 24.62 -8.88
N ASP A 34 -42.53 25.91 -8.58
CA ASP A 34 -43.34 26.36 -7.44
C ASP A 34 -44.79 25.89 -7.59
N PRO A 35 -45.35 25.10 -6.65
CA PRO A 35 -46.74 24.65 -6.71
C PRO A 35 -47.77 25.79 -6.82
N ALA A 36 -47.44 27.00 -6.34
CA ALA A 36 -48.29 28.17 -6.44
C ALA A 36 -48.39 28.71 -7.89
N GLU A 37 -47.39 28.47 -8.72
CA GLU A 37 -47.31 28.90 -10.11
C GLU A 37 -47.95 27.89 -11.08
N VAL A 38 -48.30 26.70 -10.59
CA VAL A 38 -48.99 25.66 -11.37
C VAL A 38 -50.46 26.03 -11.58
N PRO A 39 -50.92 26.20 -12.84
CA PRO A 39 -52.32 26.46 -13.13
C PRO A 39 -53.23 25.39 -12.52
N PRO A 40 -54.40 25.75 -11.92
CA PRO A 40 -55.26 24.79 -11.23
C PRO A 40 -55.60 23.54 -12.04
N GLN A 41 -55.80 23.70 -13.35
CA GLN A 41 -56.13 22.61 -14.28
C GLN A 41 -54.97 21.63 -14.55
N LEU A 42 -53.72 21.99 -14.22
CA LEU A 42 -52.53 21.16 -14.45
C LEU A 42 -51.96 20.54 -13.16
N ARG A 43 -52.48 20.90 -11.98
CA ARG A 43 -51.92 20.50 -10.69
C ARG A 43 -51.89 18.98 -10.48
N SER A 44 -52.91 18.27 -10.96
CA SER A 44 -52.95 16.80 -10.84
C SER A 44 -51.85 16.12 -11.66
N GLN A 45 -51.62 16.58 -12.90
CA GLN A 45 -50.61 16.02 -13.79
C GLN A 45 -49.21 16.39 -13.29
N TRP A 46 -49.02 17.64 -12.84
CA TRP A 46 -47.76 18.05 -12.22
C TRP A 46 -47.44 17.25 -10.96
N GLN A 47 -48.43 17.04 -10.08
CA GLN A 47 -48.23 16.22 -8.89
C GLN A 47 -47.90 14.77 -9.24
N ALA A 48 -48.56 14.19 -10.25
CA ALA A 48 -48.25 12.83 -10.71
C ALA A 48 -46.80 12.70 -11.22
N LEU A 49 -46.28 13.72 -11.90
CA LEU A 49 -44.88 13.75 -12.33
C LEU A 49 -43.93 13.85 -11.13
N VAL A 50 -44.20 14.76 -10.18
CA VAL A 50 -43.40 14.90 -8.96
C VAL A 50 -43.40 13.61 -8.14
N ASP A 51 -44.55 12.94 -8.03
CA ASP A 51 -44.69 11.66 -7.33
C ASP A 51 -43.90 10.54 -8.03
N ALA A 52 -43.95 10.48 -9.36
CA ALA A 52 -43.19 9.52 -10.15
C ALA A 52 -41.68 9.71 -9.98
N GLN A 53 -41.19 10.95 -10.04
CA GLN A 53 -39.76 11.28 -9.83
C GLN A 53 -39.30 10.98 -8.41
N SER A 54 -40.14 11.27 -7.40
CA SER A 54 -39.82 11.02 -6.00
C SER A 54 -39.84 9.53 -5.64
N GLY A 55 -40.64 8.73 -6.35
CA GLY A 55 -40.74 7.29 -6.17
C GLY A 55 -39.58 6.53 -6.82
N ASP A 56 -39.52 6.53 -8.15
CA ASP A 56 -38.44 5.93 -8.93
C ASP A 56 -38.18 6.76 -10.19
N PRO A 57 -37.14 7.62 -10.20
CA PRO A 57 -36.83 8.49 -11.33
C PRO A 57 -36.39 7.71 -12.58
N GLY A 58 -36.04 6.42 -12.46
CA GLY A 58 -35.74 5.55 -13.60
C GLY A 58 -36.98 4.87 -14.20
N SER A 59 -38.14 4.97 -13.55
CA SER A 59 -39.35 4.23 -13.94
C SER A 59 -40.03 4.80 -15.20
N ALA A 60 -40.78 3.96 -15.91
CA ALA A 60 -41.60 4.41 -17.05
C ALA A 60 -42.73 5.39 -16.64
N ALA A 61 -43.10 5.42 -15.34
CA ALA A 61 -44.13 6.32 -14.83
C ALA A 61 -43.74 7.80 -14.97
N VAL A 62 -42.44 8.12 -14.99
CA VAL A 62 -41.96 9.49 -15.25
C VAL A 62 -42.31 9.93 -16.68
N ASP A 63 -42.09 9.07 -17.68
CA ASP A 63 -42.45 9.37 -19.07
C ASP A 63 -43.96 9.51 -19.22
N GLU A 64 -44.74 8.58 -18.65
CA GLU A 64 -46.21 8.61 -18.71
C GLU A 64 -46.78 9.90 -18.09
N ALA A 65 -46.28 10.30 -16.92
CA ALA A 65 -46.72 11.52 -16.25
C ALA A 65 -46.26 12.79 -16.96
N ALA A 66 -45.03 12.81 -17.48
CA ALA A 66 -44.50 13.93 -18.26
C ALA A 66 -45.28 14.11 -19.57
N ASP A 67 -45.55 13.03 -20.31
CA ASP A 67 -46.31 13.07 -21.56
C ASP A 67 -47.76 13.54 -21.32
N ALA A 68 -48.42 13.03 -20.27
CA ALA A 68 -49.76 13.47 -19.90
C ALA A 68 -49.83 14.97 -19.54
N LEU A 69 -48.75 15.53 -18.98
CA LEU A 69 -48.63 16.97 -18.72
C LEU A 69 -48.37 17.75 -20.01
N LEU A 70 -47.47 17.27 -20.88
CA LEU A 70 -47.10 17.91 -22.15
C LEU A 70 -48.29 17.98 -23.13
N GLU A 71 -49.16 16.97 -23.15
CA GLU A 71 -50.40 16.95 -23.95
C GLU A 71 -51.37 18.10 -23.63
N GLN A 72 -51.27 18.70 -22.44
CA GLN A 72 -52.10 19.83 -22.02
C GLN A 72 -51.53 21.20 -22.42
N GLU A 73 -50.46 21.22 -23.23
CA GLU A 73 -49.75 22.43 -23.67
C GLU A 73 -49.40 23.37 -22.49
N PRO A 74 -48.63 22.90 -21.50
CA PRO A 74 -48.37 23.65 -20.28
C PRO A 74 -47.49 24.87 -20.57
N PRO A 75 -47.51 25.89 -19.68
CA PRO A 75 -46.58 27.02 -19.75
C PRO A 75 -45.10 26.59 -19.88
N PRO A 76 -44.22 27.43 -20.47
CA PRO A 76 -42.84 27.06 -20.78
C PRO A 76 -42.05 26.43 -19.62
N GLU A 77 -42.21 26.93 -18.40
CA GLU A 77 -41.50 26.44 -17.22
C GLU A 77 -41.96 25.03 -16.79
N LEU A 78 -43.27 24.76 -16.86
CA LEU A 78 -43.80 23.41 -16.60
C LEU A 78 -43.45 22.43 -17.72
N ARG A 79 -43.41 22.91 -18.96
CA ARG A 79 -42.91 22.14 -20.10
C ARG A 79 -41.44 21.77 -19.93
N ALA A 80 -40.60 22.73 -19.52
CA ALA A 80 -39.19 22.50 -19.22
C ALA A 80 -39.01 21.53 -18.05
N GLY A 81 -39.83 21.63 -16.99
CA GLY A 81 -39.86 20.67 -15.88
C GLY A 81 -40.15 19.23 -16.33
N ALA A 82 -41.16 19.04 -17.20
CA ALA A 82 -41.48 17.73 -17.76
C ALA A 82 -40.34 17.16 -18.62
N LEU A 83 -39.75 17.98 -19.48
CA LEU A 83 -38.61 17.58 -20.32
C LEU A 83 -37.36 17.26 -19.49
N ALA A 84 -37.08 18.05 -18.45
CA ALA A 84 -35.98 17.79 -17.52
C ALA A 84 -36.14 16.47 -16.78
N ALA A 85 -37.37 16.13 -16.37
CA ALA A 85 -37.68 14.84 -15.75
C ALA A 85 -37.41 13.67 -16.70
N LYS A 86 -37.85 13.77 -17.96
CA LYS A 86 -37.57 12.77 -19.00
C LYS A 86 -36.07 12.67 -19.28
N ALA A 87 -35.36 13.81 -19.35
CA ALA A 87 -33.92 13.83 -19.57
C ALA A 87 -33.14 13.12 -18.46
N ASP A 88 -33.48 13.37 -17.19
CA ASP A 88 -32.85 12.71 -16.04
C ASP A 88 -33.08 11.19 -16.07
N ARG A 89 -34.30 10.76 -16.40
CA ARG A 89 -34.61 9.35 -16.60
C ARG A 89 -33.75 8.73 -17.72
N GLN A 90 -33.67 9.37 -18.88
CA GLN A 90 -32.87 8.85 -19.99
C GLN A 90 -31.39 8.76 -19.62
N TYR A 91 -30.89 9.72 -18.85
CA TYR A 91 -29.55 9.63 -18.27
C TYR A 91 -29.42 8.43 -17.32
N LEU A 92 -30.37 8.18 -16.42
CA LEU A 92 -30.35 7.01 -15.54
C LEU A 92 -30.35 5.67 -16.29
N LEU A 93 -30.99 5.61 -17.45
CA LEU A 93 -31.05 4.43 -18.32
C LEU A 93 -29.80 4.23 -19.20
N GLY A 94 -28.87 5.19 -19.23
CA GLY A 94 -27.69 5.13 -20.11
C GLY A 94 -27.89 5.74 -21.50
N ASN A 95 -29.04 6.35 -21.77
CA ASN A 95 -29.40 6.90 -23.08
C ASN A 95 -28.94 8.37 -23.21
N ASP A 96 -27.62 8.60 -23.19
CA ASP A 96 -27.02 9.94 -23.15
C ASP A 96 -27.49 10.87 -24.28
N ALA A 97 -27.60 10.37 -25.51
CA ALA A 97 -28.01 11.19 -26.65
C ALA A 97 -29.44 11.71 -26.52
N GLU A 98 -30.36 10.90 -25.97
CA GLU A 98 -31.74 11.30 -25.74
C GLU A 98 -31.85 12.24 -24.52
N ALA A 99 -31.08 11.97 -23.46
CA ALA A 99 -30.99 12.84 -22.31
C ALA A 99 -30.51 14.26 -22.70
N ILE A 100 -29.47 14.35 -23.53
CA ILE A 100 -28.95 15.62 -24.04
C ILE A 100 -30.03 16.35 -24.86
N ALA A 101 -30.67 15.68 -25.82
CA ALA A 101 -31.68 16.31 -26.68
C ALA A 101 -32.86 16.87 -25.88
N LEU A 102 -33.36 16.12 -24.89
CA LEU A 102 -34.45 16.55 -24.02
C LEU A 102 -34.04 17.72 -23.11
N ALA A 103 -32.82 17.67 -22.55
CA ALA A 103 -32.32 18.72 -21.68
C ALA A 103 -32.02 20.03 -22.45
N ASP A 104 -31.52 19.94 -23.69
CA ASP A 104 -31.35 21.10 -24.58
C ASP A 104 -32.70 21.73 -24.95
N GLU A 105 -33.73 20.92 -25.23
CA GLU A 105 -35.09 21.43 -25.46
C GLU A 105 -35.62 22.14 -24.20
N ALA A 106 -35.42 21.55 -23.02
CA ALA A 106 -35.81 22.15 -21.74
C ALA A 106 -35.09 23.49 -21.50
N ALA A 107 -33.78 23.55 -21.73
CA ALA A 107 -32.98 24.77 -21.61
C ALA A 107 -33.46 25.86 -22.59
N GLY A 108 -33.77 25.48 -23.83
CA GLY A 108 -34.27 26.40 -24.86
C GLY A 108 -35.58 27.08 -24.49
N LEU A 109 -36.45 26.42 -23.71
CA LEU A 109 -37.72 26.98 -23.23
C LEU A 109 -37.55 28.01 -22.12
N LEU A 110 -36.47 27.92 -21.34
CA LEU A 110 -36.16 28.85 -20.25
C LEU A 110 -35.37 30.08 -20.74
N GLY A 111 -34.82 30.02 -21.95
CA GLY A 111 -34.12 31.11 -22.63
C GLY A 111 -32.65 31.26 -22.24
N ALA A 112 -31.83 31.67 -23.20
CA ALA A 112 -30.41 31.97 -22.99
C ALA A 112 -30.24 33.48 -22.68
N GLY A 113 -30.21 33.88 -21.40
CA GLY A 113 -29.63 35.17 -21.02
C GLY A 113 -30.29 35.94 -19.87
N ASP A 114 -29.47 36.21 -18.85
CA ASP A 114 -29.38 37.44 -18.05
C ASP A 114 -30.52 37.90 -17.12
N ALA A 115 -31.67 37.23 -17.04
CA ALA A 115 -32.61 37.54 -15.96
C ALA A 115 -32.18 36.81 -14.68
N ARG A 116 -31.95 37.56 -13.59
CA ARG A 116 -31.86 36.97 -12.24
C ARG A 116 -33.03 36.01 -12.07
N PRO A 117 -32.79 34.80 -11.56
CA PRO A 117 -33.82 33.77 -11.46
C PRO A 117 -35.07 34.32 -10.77
N HIS A 118 -36.23 34.11 -11.41
CA HIS A 118 -37.49 34.70 -10.98
C HIS A 118 -37.97 34.14 -9.63
N SER A 119 -37.54 32.91 -9.30
CA SER A 119 -37.82 32.23 -8.04
C SER A 119 -36.73 31.19 -7.71
N LYS A 120 -36.71 30.67 -6.48
CA LYS A 120 -35.81 29.56 -6.08
C LYS A 120 -36.11 28.28 -6.88
N ALA A 121 -37.38 28.02 -7.19
CA ALA A 121 -37.77 26.86 -8.00
C ALA A 121 -37.19 26.94 -9.42
N HIS A 122 -37.25 28.13 -10.03
CA HIS A 122 -36.62 28.37 -11.32
C HIS A 122 -35.11 28.08 -11.31
N GLN A 123 -34.40 28.51 -10.26
CA GLN A 123 -32.96 28.21 -10.08
C GLN A 123 -32.70 26.70 -10.01
N GLN A 124 -33.52 25.99 -9.27
CA GLN A 124 -33.40 24.54 -9.10
C GLN A 124 -33.66 23.80 -10.40
N LEU A 125 -34.66 24.22 -11.18
CA LEU A 125 -34.94 23.65 -12.50
C LEU A 125 -33.80 23.87 -13.48
N VAL A 126 -33.31 25.11 -13.59
CA VAL A 126 -32.16 25.44 -14.45
C VAL A 126 -30.96 24.59 -14.04
N SER A 127 -30.62 24.55 -12.75
CA SER A 127 -29.49 23.76 -12.25
C SER A 127 -29.64 22.26 -12.50
N ALA A 128 -30.86 21.71 -12.37
CA ALA A 128 -31.14 20.31 -12.69
C ALA A 128 -30.90 19.99 -14.18
N ILE A 129 -31.35 20.87 -15.08
CA ILE A 129 -31.12 20.74 -16.53
C ILE A 129 -29.62 20.77 -16.85
N HIS A 130 -28.91 21.77 -16.34
CA HIS A 130 -27.46 21.90 -16.53
C HIS A 130 -26.69 20.71 -15.96
N ARG A 131 -27.11 20.16 -14.81
CA ARG A 131 -26.51 18.96 -14.24
C ARG A 131 -26.69 17.74 -15.13
N VAL A 132 -27.88 17.51 -15.69
CA VAL A 132 -28.11 16.39 -16.64
C VAL A 132 -27.25 16.57 -17.89
N LEU A 133 -27.20 17.78 -18.46
CA LEU A 133 -26.32 18.09 -19.60
C LEU A 133 -24.86 17.80 -19.28
N ALA A 134 -24.34 18.32 -18.15
CA ALA A 134 -22.96 18.10 -17.71
C ALA A 134 -22.62 16.62 -17.61
N LEU A 135 -23.48 15.82 -16.97
CA LEU A 135 -23.25 14.40 -16.74
C LEU A 135 -23.40 13.55 -18.01
N ALA A 136 -24.42 13.81 -18.83
CA ALA A 136 -24.65 13.09 -20.07
C ALA A 136 -23.56 13.40 -21.11
N HIS A 137 -23.14 14.66 -21.22
CA HIS A 137 -22.00 15.04 -22.03
C HIS A 137 -20.69 14.44 -21.51
N THR A 138 -20.47 14.39 -20.19
CA THR A 138 -19.32 13.71 -19.59
C THR A 138 -19.30 12.22 -19.90
N ARG A 139 -20.44 11.53 -19.90
CA ARG A 139 -20.50 10.07 -20.12
C ARG A 139 -20.44 9.67 -21.59
N GLY A 140 -21.27 10.28 -22.43
CA GLY A 140 -21.45 9.84 -23.83
C GLY A 140 -21.43 10.94 -24.88
N GLY A 141 -21.59 12.22 -24.49
CA GLY A 141 -21.64 13.36 -25.42
C GLY A 141 -20.30 14.06 -25.67
N ASP A 142 -20.37 15.34 -26.02
CA ASP A 142 -19.23 16.23 -26.25
C ASP A 142 -18.53 16.66 -24.94
N PRO A 143 -17.24 16.33 -24.72
CA PRO A 143 -16.53 16.69 -23.50
C PRO A 143 -16.27 18.20 -23.34
N ASP A 144 -16.16 18.98 -24.42
CA ASP A 144 -16.00 20.44 -24.32
C ASP A 144 -17.29 21.07 -23.78
N ARG A 145 -18.45 20.59 -24.25
CA ARG A 145 -19.73 21.01 -23.71
C ARG A 145 -19.87 20.60 -22.24
N ALA A 146 -19.47 19.38 -21.88
CA ALA A 146 -19.48 18.93 -20.48
C ALA A 146 -18.73 19.90 -19.55
N LEU A 147 -17.52 20.31 -19.96
CA LEU A 147 -16.69 21.23 -19.16
C LEU A 147 -17.34 22.60 -18.98
N ALA A 148 -17.98 23.14 -20.02
CA ALA A 148 -18.71 24.40 -19.94
C ALA A 148 -19.90 24.32 -18.96
N GLU A 149 -20.66 23.22 -19.00
CA GLU A 149 -21.77 23.02 -18.05
C GLU A 149 -21.27 22.86 -16.60
N LEU A 150 -20.18 22.13 -16.40
CA LEU A 150 -19.56 21.95 -15.08
C LEU A 150 -19.00 23.26 -14.51
N GLU A 151 -18.40 24.12 -15.34
CA GLU A 151 -17.95 25.46 -14.95
C GLU A 151 -19.13 26.34 -14.50
N GLN A 152 -20.23 26.29 -15.24
CA GLN A 152 -21.44 27.01 -14.90
C GLN A 152 -22.03 26.55 -13.54
N LEU A 153 -22.12 25.23 -13.33
CA LEU A 153 -22.59 24.65 -12.07
C LEU A 153 -21.67 24.97 -10.89
N GLU A 154 -20.35 24.99 -11.10
CA GLU A 154 -19.38 25.42 -10.08
C GLU A 154 -19.60 26.88 -9.69
N ALA A 155 -19.81 27.76 -10.67
CA ALA A 155 -20.04 29.18 -10.45
C ALA A 155 -21.34 29.45 -9.67
N TRP A 156 -22.35 28.59 -9.82
CA TRP A 156 -23.60 28.66 -9.05
C TRP A 156 -23.51 27.97 -7.69
N GLY A 157 -22.57 27.04 -7.50
CA GLY A 157 -22.52 26.19 -6.30
C GLY A 157 -23.65 25.16 -6.24
N GLU A 158 -24.19 24.76 -7.39
CA GLU A 158 -25.40 23.92 -7.52
C GLU A 158 -25.08 22.46 -7.87
N MET A 159 -23.86 22.00 -7.54
CA MET A 159 -23.43 20.62 -7.70
C MET A 159 -22.50 20.23 -6.56
N GLU A 160 -22.69 19.02 -6.03
CA GLU A 160 -21.86 18.50 -4.95
C GLU A 160 -20.39 18.43 -5.36
N ARG A 161 -19.49 18.85 -4.47
CA ARG A 161 -18.06 19.02 -4.77
C ARG A 161 -17.42 17.74 -5.28
N VAL A 162 -17.77 16.59 -4.70
CA VAL A 162 -17.23 15.28 -5.10
C VAL A 162 -17.70 14.90 -6.50
N GLU A 163 -18.99 15.09 -6.80
CA GLU A 163 -19.58 14.79 -8.11
C GLU A 163 -18.98 15.68 -9.20
N LEU A 164 -18.87 16.99 -8.92
CA LEU A 164 -18.32 17.97 -9.85
C LEU A 164 -16.86 17.66 -10.21
N ARG A 165 -16.04 17.29 -9.21
CA ARG A 165 -14.62 16.95 -9.42
C ARG A 165 -14.46 15.67 -10.24
N GLY A 166 -15.26 14.64 -9.96
CA GLY A 166 -15.25 13.41 -10.74
C GLY A 166 -15.69 13.61 -12.19
N ALA A 167 -16.81 14.32 -12.40
CA ALA A 167 -17.29 14.61 -13.75
C ALA A 167 -16.27 15.43 -14.56
N ARG A 168 -15.64 16.44 -13.94
CA ARG A 168 -14.59 17.24 -14.58
C ARG A 168 -13.37 16.39 -14.95
N ALA A 169 -12.93 15.49 -14.07
CA ALA A 169 -11.80 14.60 -14.35
C ALA A 169 -12.07 13.70 -15.58
N VAL A 170 -13.26 13.09 -15.65
CA VAL A 170 -13.67 12.24 -16.78
C VAL A 170 -13.82 13.05 -18.07
N ALA A 171 -14.39 14.25 -18.01
CA ALA A 171 -14.54 15.11 -19.19
C ALA A 171 -13.17 15.54 -19.77
N LEU A 172 -12.20 15.91 -18.91
CA LEU A 172 -10.83 16.23 -19.33
C LEU A 172 -10.11 15.03 -19.97
N ASP A 173 -10.29 13.84 -19.40
CA ASP A 173 -9.73 12.60 -19.93
C ASP A 173 -10.31 12.26 -21.31
N ARG A 174 -11.64 12.36 -21.47
CA ARG A 174 -12.31 12.16 -22.77
C ARG A 174 -11.94 13.21 -23.81
N LYS A 175 -11.63 14.43 -23.38
CA LYS A 175 -11.09 15.50 -24.25
C LYS A 175 -9.67 15.19 -24.74
N GLY A 176 -8.95 14.29 -24.07
CA GLY A 176 -7.57 13.94 -24.38
C GLY A 176 -6.53 14.88 -23.78
N ASP A 177 -6.91 15.71 -22.79
CA ASP A 177 -5.98 16.55 -22.04
C ASP A 177 -5.42 15.78 -20.86
N SER A 178 -4.42 14.94 -21.11
CA SER A 178 -3.88 14.00 -20.10
C SER A 178 -3.32 14.70 -18.86
N ALA A 179 -2.72 15.88 -19.01
CA ALA A 179 -2.15 16.61 -17.88
C ALA A 179 -3.24 17.20 -16.99
N ALA A 180 -4.23 17.88 -17.58
CA ALA A 180 -5.36 18.40 -16.83
C ALA A 180 -6.21 17.27 -16.21
N ALA A 181 -6.40 16.17 -16.94
CA ALA A 181 -7.10 14.99 -16.45
C ALA A 181 -6.40 14.37 -15.24
N LEU A 182 -5.07 14.18 -15.29
CA LEU A 182 -4.31 13.65 -14.16
C LEU A 182 -4.49 14.54 -12.92
N ALA A 183 -4.29 15.85 -13.06
CA ALA A 183 -4.48 16.78 -11.96
C ALA A 183 -5.90 16.73 -11.37
N ALA A 184 -6.92 16.61 -12.23
CA ALA A 184 -8.31 16.50 -11.81
C ALA A 184 -8.62 15.17 -11.09
N PHE A 185 -8.09 14.04 -11.57
CA PHE A 185 -8.28 12.74 -10.92
C PHE A 185 -7.60 12.67 -9.55
N VAL A 186 -6.37 13.17 -9.44
CA VAL A 186 -5.66 13.21 -8.14
C VAL A 186 -6.43 14.08 -7.14
N ALA A 187 -6.88 15.26 -7.57
CA ALA A 187 -7.69 16.16 -6.75
C ALA A 187 -9.05 15.56 -6.36
N TRP A 188 -9.66 14.75 -7.23
CA TRP A 188 -10.88 14.03 -6.92
C TRP A 188 -10.63 12.90 -5.93
N ARG A 189 -9.55 12.13 -6.11
CA ARG A 189 -9.18 11.00 -5.26
C ARG A 189 -8.99 11.41 -3.80
N GLU A 190 -8.41 12.58 -3.55
CA GLU A 190 -8.21 13.14 -2.20
C GLU A 190 -9.54 13.38 -1.45
N LEU A 191 -10.66 13.54 -2.16
CA LEU A 191 -11.99 13.74 -1.56
C LEU A 191 -12.74 12.42 -1.29
N LEU A 192 -12.24 11.29 -1.81
CA LEU A 192 -12.95 10.01 -1.77
C LEU A 192 -12.55 9.19 -0.55
N ALA A 193 -13.55 8.50 0.02
CA ALA A 193 -13.30 7.50 1.05
C ALA A 193 -12.57 6.29 0.44
N GLU A 194 -11.70 5.68 1.26
CA GLU A 194 -10.97 4.46 0.93
C GLU A 194 -11.92 3.32 0.49
N GLN A 195 -11.47 2.49 -0.45
CA GLN A 195 -12.17 1.30 -0.93
C GLN A 195 -13.55 1.55 -1.56
N THR A 196 -13.82 2.78 -2.02
CA THR A 196 -14.99 3.06 -2.86
C THR A 196 -14.69 2.72 -4.34
N PRO A 197 -15.70 2.33 -5.14
CA PRO A 197 -15.50 2.11 -6.58
C PRO A 197 -14.92 3.34 -7.30
N ASP A 198 -15.34 4.54 -6.90
CA ASP A 198 -14.84 5.80 -7.45
C ASP A 198 -13.35 6.00 -7.12
N ALA A 199 -12.92 5.66 -5.90
CA ALA A 199 -11.51 5.73 -5.51
C ALA A 199 -10.65 4.80 -6.35
N GLY A 200 -11.09 3.55 -6.54
CA GLY A 200 -10.40 2.59 -7.39
C GLY A 200 -10.31 3.04 -8.84
N TYR A 201 -11.39 3.61 -9.39
CA TYR A 201 -11.40 4.15 -10.74
C TYR A 201 -10.45 5.35 -10.90
N ALA A 202 -10.46 6.29 -9.95
CA ALA A 202 -9.55 7.44 -9.97
C ALA A 202 -8.08 6.99 -9.94
N GLU A 203 -7.72 6.07 -9.05
CA GLU A 203 -6.36 5.52 -8.93
C GLU A 203 -5.90 4.84 -10.23
N GLU A 204 -6.77 4.06 -10.88
CA GLU A 204 -6.46 3.38 -12.12
C GLU A 204 -6.23 4.37 -13.28
N ARG A 205 -7.05 5.42 -13.38
CA ARG A 205 -6.87 6.49 -14.37
C ARG A 205 -5.62 7.33 -14.10
N MET A 206 -5.33 7.66 -12.84
CA MET A 206 -4.12 8.38 -12.45
C MET A 206 -2.86 7.65 -12.93
N HIS A 207 -2.78 6.34 -12.68
CA HIS A 207 -1.66 5.53 -13.11
C HIS A 207 -1.49 5.53 -14.64
N ALA A 208 -2.57 5.28 -15.37
CA ALA A 208 -2.55 5.25 -16.83
C ALA A 208 -2.16 6.60 -17.47
N LEU A 209 -2.62 7.71 -16.89
CA LEU A 209 -2.30 9.05 -17.40
C LEU A 209 -0.85 9.44 -17.09
N ALA A 210 -0.37 9.12 -15.88
CA ALA A 210 1.00 9.42 -15.46
C ALA A 210 2.07 8.75 -16.34
N GLU A 211 1.82 7.53 -16.84
CA GLU A 211 2.76 6.81 -17.73
C GLU A 211 3.10 7.56 -19.03
N HIS A 212 2.24 8.49 -19.45
CA HIS A 212 2.37 9.20 -20.72
C HIS A 212 2.84 10.66 -20.59
N LEU A 213 3.07 11.13 -19.36
CA LEU A 213 3.52 12.49 -19.09
C LEU A 213 5.02 12.52 -18.77
N ASP A 214 5.69 13.60 -19.19
CA ASP A 214 7.09 13.82 -18.83
C ASP A 214 7.24 14.34 -17.40
N ARG A 215 8.44 14.17 -16.84
CA ARG A 215 8.77 14.60 -15.48
C ARG A 215 8.48 16.10 -15.24
N PRO A 216 8.92 17.04 -16.11
CA PRO A 216 8.65 18.46 -15.90
C PRO A 216 7.16 18.79 -15.80
N THR A 217 6.31 18.12 -16.59
CA THR A 217 4.86 18.31 -16.52
C THR A 217 4.32 17.84 -15.16
N ILE A 218 4.71 16.65 -14.70
CA ILE A 218 4.25 16.13 -13.39
C ILE A 218 4.76 17.00 -12.24
N GLU A 219 5.99 17.54 -12.33
CA GLU A 219 6.53 18.49 -11.34
C GLU A 219 5.68 19.78 -11.27
N ALA A 220 5.32 20.35 -12.42
CA ALA A 220 4.44 21.52 -12.47
C ALA A 220 3.04 21.23 -11.92
N LEU A 221 2.49 20.04 -12.19
CA LEU A 221 1.20 19.63 -11.63
C LEU A 221 1.27 19.48 -10.11
N ALA A 222 2.36 18.92 -9.57
CA ALA A 222 2.55 18.76 -8.13
C ALA A 222 2.62 20.13 -7.42
N GLU A 223 3.30 21.11 -8.02
CA GLU A 223 3.36 22.48 -7.50
C GLU A 223 1.99 23.19 -7.51
N ALA A 224 1.14 22.84 -8.46
CA ALA A 224 -0.21 23.41 -8.61
C ALA A 224 -1.32 22.58 -7.93
N ALA A 225 -0.96 21.50 -7.24
CA ALA A 225 -1.94 20.57 -6.68
C ALA A 225 -2.82 21.26 -5.60
N PRO A 226 -4.13 20.97 -5.56
CA PRO A 226 -5.06 21.66 -4.66
C PRO A 226 -4.98 21.21 -3.19
N GLY A 227 -4.26 20.13 -2.89
CA GLY A 227 -4.13 19.55 -1.56
C GLY A 227 -2.81 18.80 -1.36
N PRO A 228 -2.39 18.58 -0.11
CA PRO A 228 -1.09 17.98 0.21
C PRO A 228 -0.98 16.54 -0.28
N ASP A 229 -2.01 15.71 -0.07
CA ASP A 229 -1.96 14.31 -0.49
C ASP A 229 -1.93 14.18 -2.03
N ALA A 230 -2.60 15.11 -2.73
CA ALA A 230 -2.52 15.20 -4.17
C ALA A 230 -1.10 15.57 -4.67
N ALA A 231 -0.46 16.56 -4.04
CA ALA A 231 0.91 16.94 -4.34
C ALA A 231 1.88 15.78 -4.07
N ASP A 232 1.72 15.10 -2.93
CA ASP A 232 2.55 13.98 -2.51
C ASP A 232 2.38 12.78 -3.43
N CYS A 233 1.17 12.51 -3.93
CA CYS A 233 0.94 11.46 -4.93
C CYS A 233 1.69 11.76 -6.23
N LEU A 234 1.61 13.00 -6.73
CA LEU A 234 2.32 13.41 -7.95
C LEU A 234 3.85 13.38 -7.76
N HIS A 235 4.34 13.76 -6.58
CA HIS A 235 5.75 13.58 -6.19
C HIS A 235 6.15 12.11 -6.07
N ALA A 236 5.27 11.25 -5.55
CA ALA A 236 5.48 9.82 -5.46
C ALA A 236 5.58 9.17 -6.85
N THR A 237 4.77 9.61 -7.81
CA THR A 237 4.88 9.22 -9.23
C THR A 237 6.27 9.54 -9.82
N LEU A 238 6.94 10.58 -9.30
CA LEU A 238 8.31 10.93 -9.67
C LEU A 238 9.39 10.19 -8.86
N GLY A 239 9.00 9.20 -8.07
CA GLY A 239 9.88 8.40 -7.20
C GLY A 239 10.32 9.10 -5.92
N ARG A 240 9.65 10.20 -5.51
CA ARG A 240 9.91 10.83 -4.20
C ARG A 240 9.16 10.06 -3.11
N ASP A 241 9.75 9.96 -1.92
CA ASP A 241 9.08 9.31 -0.80
C ASP A 241 7.98 10.23 -0.22
N PRO A 242 6.69 9.82 -0.17
CA PRO A 242 5.65 10.57 0.52
C PRO A 242 5.71 10.49 2.07
N GLY A 243 6.56 9.65 2.64
CA GLY A 243 6.78 9.49 4.08
C GLY A 243 5.83 8.49 4.76
N ASP A 244 6.19 8.07 5.98
CA ASP A 244 5.50 7.00 6.72
C ASP A 244 4.07 7.34 7.17
N HIS A 245 3.71 8.62 7.13
CA HIS A 245 2.37 9.10 7.49
C HIS A 245 1.46 9.29 6.28
N ALA A 246 1.95 9.04 5.06
CA ALA A 246 1.16 9.18 3.86
C ALA A 246 0.01 8.16 3.82
N PRO A 247 -1.18 8.55 3.34
CA PRO A 247 -2.25 7.60 3.06
C PRO A 247 -1.79 6.49 2.10
N ALA A 248 -2.39 5.30 2.23
CA ALA A 248 -2.02 4.14 1.42
C ALA A 248 -2.12 4.42 -0.10
N TRP A 249 -3.12 5.20 -0.52
CA TRP A 249 -3.31 5.56 -1.93
C TRP A 249 -2.21 6.48 -2.47
N VAL A 250 -1.67 7.38 -1.64
CA VAL A 250 -0.54 8.25 -1.99
C VAL A 250 0.72 7.40 -2.19
N SER A 251 0.98 6.47 -1.28
CA SER A 251 2.08 5.51 -1.41
C SER A 251 1.94 4.64 -2.67
N ALA A 252 0.71 4.33 -3.07
CA ALA A 252 0.41 3.56 -4.27
C ALA A 252 0.67 4.31 -5.59
N CYS A 253 0.85 5.63 -5.56
CA CYS A 253 1.20 6.46 -6.73
C CYS A 253 2.66 6.31 -7.17
N ARG A 254 3.51 5.63 -6.38
CA ARG A 254 4.90 5.36 -6.76
C ARG A 254 4.96 4.51 -8.04
N PRO A 255 5.88 4.82 -8.97
CA PRO A 255 6.05 4.02 -10.17
C PRO A 255 6.47 2.60 -9.77
N LEU A 256 5.72 1.62 -10.27
CA LEU A 256 6.01 0.21 -10.02
C LEU A 256 6.97 -0.31 -11.08
N PRO A 257 7.88 -1.25 -10.75
CA PRO A 257 8.59 -1.97 -11.78
C PRO A 257 7.59 -2.84 -12.56
N ALA A 258 7.57 -2.73 -13.89
CA ALA A 258 6.79 -3.67 -14.72
C ALA A 258 7.36 -5.09 -14.64
N ARG A 259 8.67 -5.20 -14.35
CA ARG A 259 9.42 -6.46 -14.28
C ARG A 259 10.37 -6.54 -13.10
N ILE A 260 10.16 -7.54 -12.24
CA ILE A 260 11.06 -7.88 -11.13
C ILE A 260 11.85 -9.13 -11.49
N GLY A 261 13.18 -9.02 -11.44
CA GLY A 261 14.11 -10.14 -11.53
C GLY A 261 14.40 -10.74 -10.16
N ILE A 262 14.45 -12.05 -10.07
CA ILE A 262 14.86 -12.77 -8.86
C ILE A 262 16.10 -13.60 -9.20
N LEU A 263 17.20 -13.30 -8.52
CA LEU A 263 18.51 -13.87 -8.75
C LEU A 263 18.92 -14.73 -7.54
N LEU A 264 18.74 -16.04 -7.66
CA LEU A 264 18.97 -16.99 -6.55
C LEU A 264 20.02 -18.03 -6.91
N PRO A 265 20.86 -18.49 -5.97
CA PRO A 265 21.90 -19.47 -6.24
C PRO A 265 21.31 -20.88 -6.32
N ARG A 266 20.65 -21.27 -7.41
CA ARG A 266 20.03 -22.59 -7.58
C ARG A 266 21.05 -23.71 -7.85
N THR A 267 22.29 -23.36 -8.20
CA THR A 267 23.38 -24.33 -8.41
C THR A 267 24.65 -24.00 -7.61
N GLY A 268 25.49 -25.02 -7.41
CA GLY A 268 26.77 -24.92 -6.70
C GLY A 268 26.65 -24.97 -5.17
N LYS A 269 27.69 -24.52 -4.46
CA LYS A 269 27.81 -24.63 -3.00
C LYS A 269 26.75 -23.85 -2.20
N LEU A 270 26.12 -22.85 -2.81
CA LEU A 270 25.08 -22.02 -2.18
C LEU A 270 23.66 -22.52 -2.47
N SER A 271 23.50 -23.64 -3.21
CA SER A 271 22.17 -24.17 -3.59
C SER A 271 21.26 -24.52 -2.43
N ALA A 272 21.84 -24.91 -1.29
CA ALA A 272 21.09 -25.23 -0.08
C ALA A 272 20.26 -24.04 0.45
N LEU A 273 20.62 -22.80 0.09
CA LEU A 273 19.88 -21.59 0.49
C LEU A 273 18.68 -21.30 -0.42
N ALA A 274 18.66 -21.87 -1.63
CA ALA A 274 17.79 -21.39 -2.69
C ALA A 274 16.39 -22.03 -2.68
N ASP A 275 16.19 -23.18 -2.04
CA ASP A 275 14.86 -23.82 -1.96
C ASP A 275 13.92 -23.04 -1.04
N GLY A 276 14.37 -22.68 0.17
CA GLY A 276 13.59 -21.87 1.10
C GLY A 276 13.29 -20.47 0.56
N GLN A 277 14.29 -19.83 -0.07
CA GLN A 277 14.11 -18.51 -0.70
C GLN A 277 13.19 -18.54 -1.92
N LEU A 278 13.27 -19.60 -2.74
CA LEU A 278 12.35 -19.78 -3.87
C LEU A 278 10.92 -20.00 -3.39
N ALA A 279 10.73 -20.86 -2.37
CA ALA A 279 9.42 -21.08 -1.76
C ALA A 279 8.83 -19.77 -1.22
N ALA A 280 9.64 -18.96 -0.53
CA ALA A 280 9.22 -17.67 -0.01
C ALA A 280 8.82 -16.72 -1.13
N ALA A 281 9.64 -16.64 -2.17
CA ALA A 281 9.35 -15.76 -3.29
C ALA A 281 8.10 -16.20 -4.09
N VAL A 282 7.84 -17.51 -4.26
CA VAL A 282 6.60 -17.99 -4.91
C VAL A 282 5.36 -17.64 -4.09
N ALA A 283 5.39 -17.81 -2.77
CA ALA A 283 4.29 -17.41 -1.90
C ALA A 283 4.07 -15.88 -1.92
N ALA A 284 5.15 -15.10 -1.86
CA ALA A 284 5.10 -13.65 -1.93
C ALA A 284 4.48 -13.15 -3.25
N VAL A 285 4.94 -13.67 -4.40
CA VAL A 285 4.38 -13.37 -5.72
C VAL A 285 2.90 -13.71 -5.80
N THR A 286 2.49 -14.83 -5.19
CA THR A 286 1.08 -15.25 -5.18
C THR A 286 0.21 -14.26 -4.40
N VAL A 287 0.70 -13.72 -3.29
CA VAL A 287 -0.03 -12.74 -2.48
C VAL A 287 -0.04 -11.37 -3.16
N LEU A 288 1.13 -10.86 -3.55
CA LEU A 288 1.28 -9.52 -4.13
C LEU A 288 0.57 -9.42 -5.48
N GLY A 289 0.68 -10.48 -6.31
CA GLY A 289 0.06 -10.54 -7.63
C GLY A 289 -1.48 -10.55 -7.63
N ARG A 290 -2.14 -10.87 -6.49
CA ARG A 290 -3.60 -10.74 -6.36
C ARG A 290 -4.05 -9.28 -6.35
N THR A 291 -3.21 -8.39 -5.83
CA THR A 291 -3.52 -6.97 -5.71
C THR A 291 -3.16 -6.21 -6.99
N ARG A 292 -1.93 -6.41 -7.50
CA ARG A 292 -1.45 -5.78 -8.73
C ARG A 292 -0.50 -6.72 -9.48
N PRO A 293 -0.73 -7.02 -10.78
CA PRO A 293 0.11 -7.94 -11.53
C PRO A 293 1.45 -7.29 -11.91
N VAL A 294 2.55 -7.87 -11.46
CA VAL A 294 3.92 -7.54 -11.90
C VAL A 294 4.54 -8.78 -12.53
N SER A 295 5.29 -8.61 -13.63
CA SER A 295 5.97 -9.73 -14.28
C SER A 295 7.21 -10.12 -13.48
N VAL A 296 7.29 -11.37 -13.05
CA VAL A 296 8.45 -11.88 -12.29
C VAL A 296 9.25 -12.85 -13.14
N MET A 297 10.56 -12.66 -13.16
CA MET A 297 11.50 -13.50 -13.89
C MET A 297 12.59 -14.03 -12.97
N TRP A 298 13.07 -15.24 -13.26
CA TRP A 298 13.97 -15.96 -12.37
C TRP A 298 15.25 -16.34 -13.11
N ARG A 299 16.40 -16.15 -12.47
CA ARG A 299 17.70 -16.63 -12.97
C ARG A 299 18.51 -17.26 -11.85
N ASP A 300 19.26 -18.28 -12.22
CA ASP A 300 20.25 -18.88 -11.34
C ASP A 300 21.48 -17.99 -11.28
N SER A 301 21.90 -17.59 -10.08
CA SER A 301 23.14 -16.85 -9.86
C SER A 301 24.37 -17.76 -9.82
N GLY A 302 24.17 -19.08 -9.75
CA GLY A 302 25.20 -20.04 -9.37
C GLY A 302 25.83 -19.70 -8.01
N SER A 303 27.07 -20.15 -7.81
CA SER A 303 27.80 -19.97 -6.54
C SER A 303 29.12 -19.20 -6.70
N THR A 304 29.36 -18.57 -7.85
CA THR A 304 30.59 -17.79 -8.11
C THR A 304 30.26 -16.37 -8.56
N PRO A 305 31.21 -15.41 -8.39
CA PRO A 305 31.07 -14.05 -8.90
C PRO A 305 30.72 -13.99 -10.40
N ASP A 306 31.34 -14.83 -11.23
CA ASP A 306 31.10 -14.84 -12.67
C ASP A 306 29.69 -15.31 -13.05
N THR A 307 29.18 -16.35 -12.39
CA THR A 307 27.82 -16.82 -12.65
C THR A 307 26.78 -15.82 -12.17
N ALA A 308 27.05 -15.12 -11.07
CA ALA A 308 26.15 -14.09 -10.53
C ALA A 308 26.08 -12.87 -11.46
N ARG A 309 27.24 -12.42 -11.97
CA ARG A 309 27.34 -11.39 -13.00
C ARG A 309 26.53 -11.76 -14.24
N ALA A 310 26.76 -12.94 -14.81
CA ALA A 310 26.05 -13.38 -16.01
C ALA A 310 24.53 -13.51 -15.79
N GLY A 311 24.10 -13.95 -14.60
CA GLY A 311 22.68 -14.01 -14.23
C GLY A 311 22.03 -12.62 -14.15
N ALA A 312 22.73 -11.64 -13.56
CA ALA A 312 22.27 -10.25 -13.49
C ALA A 312 22.18 -9.59 -14.87
N ASP A 313 23.24 -9.73 -15.69
CA ASP A 313 23.25 -9.24 -17.08
C ASP A 313 22.05 -9.77 -17.87
N ARG A 314 21.72 -11.06 -17.67
CA ARG A 314 20.61 -11.69 -18.36
C ARG A 314 19.25 -11.18 -17.88
N LEU A 315 19.07 -10.95 -16.57
CA LEU A 315 17.84 -10.35 -16.03
C LEU A 315 17.58 -8.97 -16.63
N VAL A 316 18.60 -8.12 -16.70
CA VAL A 316 18.46 -6.78 -17.31
C VAL A 316 18.19 -6.88 -18.81
N ALA A 317 18.87 -7.79 -19.51
CA ALA A 317 18.60 -8.03 -20.94
C ALA A 317 17.16 -8.52 -21.19
N ASP A 318 16.56 -9.24 -20.25
CA ASP A 318 15.17 -9.70 -20.30
C ASP A 318 14.17 -8.63 -19.79
N GLY A 319 14.67 -7.48 -19.35
CA GLY A 319 13.89 -6.29 -18.99
C GLY A 319 13.60 -6.13 -17.50
N ALA A 320 14.37 -6.75 -16.59
CA ALA A 320 14.22 -6.52 -15.15
C ALA A 320 14.59 -5.07 -14.78
N GLU A 321 13.68 -4.40 -14.08
CA GLU A 321 13.88 -3.04 -13.55
C GLU A 321 14.46 -3.09 -12.14
N VAL A 322 13.99 -4.04 -11.33
CA VAL A 322 14.50 -4.33 -9.98
C VAL A 322 14.92 -5.80 -9.91
N ILE A 323 16.04 -6.09 -9.25
CA ILE A 323 16.59 -7.42 -9.04
C ILE A 323 16.65 -7.72 -7.53
N ILE A 324 15.98 -8.79 -7.11
CA ILE A 324 16.06 -9.33 -5.75
C ILE A 324 17.20 -10.36 -5.67
N GLY A 325 18.19 -10.11 -4.80
CA GLY A 325 19.41 -10.93 -4.67
C GLY A 325 20.63 -10.29 -5.34
N PRO A 326 21.73 -11.02 -5.62
CA PRO A 326 21.99 -12.42 -5.28
C PRO A 326 22.40 -12.63 -3.83
N VAL A 327 22.62 -13.89 -3.44
CA VAL A 327 23.15 -14.23 -2.12
C VAL A 327 24.68 -14.24 -2.12
N GLY A 328 25.26 -13.62 -1.09
CA GLY A 328 26.69 -13.65 -0.80
C GLY A 328 27.42 -12.40 -1.30
N THR A 329 28.21 -11.79 -0.42
CA THR A 329 28.87 -10.49 -0.65
C THR A 329 29.70 -10.42 -1.94
N SER A 330 30.45 -11.48 -2.29
CA SER A 330 31.24 -11.50 -3.53
C SER A 330 30.37 -11.56 -4.79
N ASN A 331 29.24 -12.25 -4.72
CA ASN A 331 28.29 -12.37 -5.84
C ASN A 331 27.52 -11.07 -6.03
N VAL A 332 27.11 -10.43 -4.92
CA VAL A 332 26.47 -9.11 -4.92
C VAL A 332 27.36 -8.08 -5.61
N ARG A 333 28.63 -7.96 -5.21
CA ARG A 333 29.57 -7.02 -5.86
C ARG A 333 29.74 -7.28 -7.36
N ALA A 334 29.82 -8.55 -7.75
CA ALA A 334 29.98 -8.92 -9.15
C ALA A 334 28.74 -8.61 -9.99
N ALA A 335 27.55 -8.87 -9.45
CA ALA A 335 26.28 -8.53 -10.08
C ALA A 335 26.10 -7.01 -10.22
N ILE A 336 26.38 -6.24 -9.17
CA ILE A 336 26.37 -4.76 -9.19
C ILE A 336 27.32 -4.21 -10.25
N SER A 337 28.55 -4.73 -10.32
CA SER A 337 29.56 -4.26 -11.28
C SER A 337 29.13 -4.45 -12.74
N ALA A 338 28.14 -5.32 -12.98
CA ALA A 338 27.64 -5.66 -14.30
C ALA A 338 26.52 -4.73 -14.76
N VAL A 339 25.58 -4.41 -13.87
CA VAL A 339 24.31 -3.76 -14.25
C VAL A 339 23.94 -2.49 -13.45
N GLY A 340 24.77 -2.06 -12.51
CA GLY A 340 24.47 -0.92 -11.61
C GLY A 340 23.86 -1.37 -10.28
N ASP A 341 24.05 -0.58 -9.22
CA ASP A 341 23.59 -0.87 -7.86
C ASP A 341 22.14 -0.45 -7.59
N ASP A 342 21.66 0.60 -8.26
CA ASP A 342 20.30 1.14 -8.21
C ASP A 342 19.20 0.11 -8.55
N ARG A 343 19.58 -0.99 -9.20
CA ARG A 343 18.67 -2.09 -9.57
C ARG A 343 18.52 -3.16 -8.50
N PHE A 344 19.35 -3.19 -7.46
CA PHE A 344 19.38 -4.32 -6.53
C PHE A 344 18.70 -4.03 -5.20
N LEU A 345 17.93 -5.02 -4.74
CA LEU A 345 17.41 -5.07 -3.38
C LEU A 345 17.71 -6.45 -2.76
N LEU A 346 18.40 -6.44 -1.62
CA LEU A 346 18.90 -7.66 -0.98
C LEU A 346 17.90 -8.16 0.09
N PRO A 347 17.54 -9.45 0.09
CA PRO A 347 16.76 -10.06 1.18
C PRO A 347 17.68 -10.31 2.39
N GLY A 348 18.11 -9.22 3.03
CA GLY A 348 19.10 -9.20 4.11
C GLY A 348 19.67 -7.80 4.33
N GLU A 349 20.85 -7.73 4.93
CA GLU A 349 21.54 -6.44 5.17
C GLU A 349 22.11 -5.86 3.86
N SER A 350 22.22 -4.54 3.79
CA SER A 350 22.89 -3.84 2.69
C SER A 350 24.33 -4.35 2.52
N SER A 351 24.77 -4.49 1.27
CA SER A 351 26.10 -5.01 0.95
C SER A 351 26.66 -4.33 -0.30
N ALA A 352 27.91 -3.89 -0.21
CA ALA A 352 28.47 -2.93 -1.16
C ALA A 352 27.56 -1.69 -1.25
N SER A 353 27.11 -1.30 -2.43
CA SER A 353 26.17 -0.21 -2.63
C SER A 353 24.72 -0.67 -2.88
N ALA A 354 24.46 -1.98 -2.92
CA ALA A 354 23.10 -2.49 -2.98
C ALA A 354 22.42 -2.40 -1.61
N ARG A 355 21.17 -1.94 -1.63
CA ARG A 355 20.32 -1.81 -0.44
C ARG A 355 19.82 -3.16 0.02
N GLY A 356 19.64 -3.31 1.32
CA GLY A 356 19.01 -4.46 1.95
C GLY A 356 17.76 -4.07 2.73
N VAL A 357 16.90 -5.05 2.99
CA VAL A 357 15.67 -4.88 3.78
C VAL A 357 15.81 -5.29 5.26
N ALA A 358 17.03 -5.56 5.70
CA ALA A 358 17.33 -5.86 7.10
C ALA A 358 18.22 -4.78 7.73
N PRO A 359 17.96 -4.39 8.98
CA PRO A 359 18.87 -3.54 9.73
C PRO A 359 20.18 -4.28 9.97
N THR A 360 21.29 -3.55 9.99
CA THR A 360 22.61 -4.15 10.16
C THR A 360 22.74 -4.83 11.52
N LEU A 361 23.59 -5.86 11.60
CA LEU A 361 23.94 -6.51 12.86
C LEU A 361 24.44 -5.51 13.92
N GLU A 362 25.18 -4.49 13.50
CA GLU A 362 25.67 -3.41 14.37
C GLU A 362 24.50 -2.58 14.94
N GLU A 363 23.53 -2.17 14.11
CA GLU A 363 22.33 -1.44 14.55
C GLU A 363 21.44 -2.29 15.47
N ARG A 364 21.22 -3.56 15.12
CA ARG A 364 20.47 -4.50 15.97
C ARG A 364 21.15 -4.70 17.32
N THR A 365 22.47 -4.83 17.35
CA THR A 365 23.24 -4.93 18.60
C THR A 365 23.13 -3.65 19.42
N LEU A 366 23.22 -2.48 18.77
CA LEU A 366 23.06 -1.19 19.43
C LEU A 366 21.65 -1.02 20.03
N ALA A 367 20.61 -1.44 19.32
CA ALA A 367 19.23 -1.44 19.82
C ALA A 367 19.07 -2.28 21.09
N LEU A 368 19.73 -3.45 21.17
CA LEU A 368 19.74 -4.28 22.37
C LEU A 368 20.49 -3.62 23.54
N ILE A 369 21.62 -2.95 23.29
CA ILE A 369 22.38 -2.21 24.31
C ILE A 369 21.52 -1.05 24.85
N ASN A 370 20.87 -0.31 23.96
CA ASN A 370 19.97 0.79 24.33
C ASN A 370 18.80 0.27 25.17
N PHE A 371 18.12 -0.78 24.71
CA PHE A 371 17.03 -1.40 25.46
C PHE A 371 17.47 -1.87 26.84
N ALA A 372 18.64 -2.51 26.97
CA ALA A 372 19.17 -2.93 28.27
C ALA A 372 19.31 -1.75 29.26
N ARG A 373 19.87 -0.64 28.78
CA ARG A 373 20.05 0.60 29.54
C ARG A 373 18.70 1.20 29.96
N ASP A 374 17.74 1.27 29.04
CA ASP A 374 16.42 1.85 29.32
C ASP A 374 15.61 1.00 30.30
N GLN A 375 15.93 -0.30 30.38
CA GLN A 375 15.45 -1.21 31.43
C GLN A 375 16.22 -1.10 32.76
N GLY A 376 17.11 -0.10 32.89
CA GLY A 376 17.85 0.23 34.11
C GLY A 376 19.20 -0.48 34.28
N ALA A 377 19.69 -1.22 33.28
CA ALA A 377 20.97 -1.92 33.41
C ALA A 377 22.15 -0.93 33.36
N THR A 378 22.93 -0.89 34.45
CA THR A 378 24.17 -0.09 34.48
C THR A 378 25.40 -0.86 34.02
N GLU A 379 25.31 -2.19 33.91
CA GLU A 379 26.34 -3.07 33.35
C GLU A 379 25.71 -3.95 32.27
N VAL A 380 26.35 -4.02 31.10
CA VAL A 380 25.91 -4.82 29.97
C VAL A 380 27.04 -5.77 29.58
N ILE A 381 26.73 -7.06 29.52
CA ILE A 381 27.66 -8.11 29.11
C ILE A 381 27.19 -8.66 27.77
N VAL A 382 28.06 -8.68 26.78
CA VAL A 382 27.78 -9.19 25.44
C VAL A 382 28.61 -10.45 25.20
N LEU A 383 27.95 -11.59 25.06
CA LEU A 383 28.57 -12.85 24.65
C LEU A 383 28.53 -12.97 23.14
N THR A 384 29.67 -13.30 22.53
CA THR A 384 29.77 -13.40 21.07
C THR A 384 30.78 -14.47 20.63
N PRO A 385 30.57 -15.17 19.51
CA PRO A 385 31.54 -16.15 19.03
C PRO A 385 32.78 -15.47 18.45
N GLU A 386 33.93 -16.12 18.57
CA GLU A 386 35.21 -15.67 18.02
C GLU A 386 35.30 -15.96 16.51
N ASN A 387 34.55 -15.18 15.72
CA ASN A 387 34.54 -15.28 14.26
C ASN A 387 34.17 -13.93 13.61
N GLY A 388 33.93 -13.93 12.30
CA GLY A 388 33.55 -12.72 11.57
C GLY A 388 32.28 -12.05 12.08
N TYR A 389 31.29 -12.84 12.49
CA TYR A 389 30.05 -12.35 13.09
C TYR A 389 30.33 -11.61 14.38
N GLY A 390 31.08 -12.22 15.32
CA GLY A 390 31.32 -11.58 16.60
C GLY A 390 32.22 -10.35 16.56
N ARG A 391 33.11 -10.27 15.57
CA ARG A 391 33.86 -9.03 15.30
C ARG A 391 32.96 -7.89 14.81
N ARG A 392 31.86 -8.19 14.11
CA ARG A 392 30.87 -7.17 13.72
C ARG A 392 30.07 -6.69 14.93
N VAL A 393 29.58 -7.62 15.76
CA VAL A 393 28.89 -7.30 17.02
C VAL A 393 29.70 -6.32 17.87
N GLN A 394 31.01 -6.56 18.03
CA GLN A 394 31.91 -5.67 18.79
C GLN A 394 32.01 -4.25 18.21
N LYS A 395 31.76 -4.04 16.91
CA LYS A 395 31.81 -2.69 16.32
C LYS A 395 30.68 -1.79 16.82
N ALA A 396 29.57 -2.37 17.30
CA ALA A 396 28.46 -1.60 17.87
C ALA A 396 28.90 -0.76 19.08
N GLU A 397 29.98 -1.14 19.77
CA GLU A 397 30.58 -0.36 20.86
C GLU A 397 30.91 1.08 20.45
N LYS A 398 31.35 1.29 19.20
CA LYS A 398 31.73 2.62 18.69
C LYS A 398 30.56 3.58 18.58
N SER A 399 29.35 3.05 18.41
CA SER A 399 28.13 3.82 18.22
C SER A 399 27.30 3.91 19.50
N ALA A 400 27.68 3.20 20.57
CA ALA A 400 26.96 3.20 21.83
C ALA A 400 27.24 4.47 22.64
N ASP A 401 26.19 5.16 23.08
CA ASP A 401 26.33 6.20 24.12
C ASP A 401 26.54 5.51 25.47
N LEU A 402 27.77 5.59 25.97
CA LEU A 402 28.21 4.97 27.22
C LEU A 402 28.01 5.86 28.45
N LYS A 403 27.49 7.09 28.32
CA LYS A 403 27.36 8.03 29.46
C LYS A 403 26.54 7.49 30.63
N SER A 404 25.57 6.62 30.37
CA SER A 404 24.68 6.01 31.36
C SER A 404 24.99 4.54 31.68
N VAL A 405 25.90 3.91 30.94
CA VAL A 405 26.32 2.51 31.15
C VAL A 405 27.69 2.53 31.82
N LYS A 406 27.78 2.09 33.08
CA LYS A 406 29.04 2.06 33.84
C LYS A 406 30.06 1.09 33.24
N SER A 407 29.58 0.04 32.57
CA SER A 407 30.42 -1.01 32.00
C SER A 407 29.72 -1.72 30.86
N LEU A 408 30.34 -1.74 29.68
CA LEU A 408 29.99 -2.59 28.55
C LEU A 408 31.14 -3.57 28.31
N LYS A 409 30.89 -4.88 28.40
CA LYS A 409 31.92 -5.93 28.31
C LYS A 409 31.59 -6.92 27.20
N PHE A 410 32.48 -7.06 26.23
CA PHE A 410 32.40 -8.12 25.22
C PHE A 410 33.22 -9.33 25.68
N ILE A 411 32.58 -10.50 25.69
CA ILE A 411 33.22 -11.78 26.02
C ILE A 411 33.13 -12.66 24.78
N THR A 412 34.29 -13.05 24.27
CA THR A 412 34.39 -13.95 23.13
C THR A 412 34.51 -15.40 23.57
N TYR A 413 33.93 -16.31 22.80
CA TYR A 413 34.12 -17.75 22.96
C TYR A 413 34.39 -18.45 21.63
N PRO A 414 35.15 -19.57 21.61
CA PRO A 414 35.37 -20.34 20.39
C PRO A 414 34.05 -20.78 19.73
N SER A 415 33.96 -20.73 18.40
CA SER A 415 32.74 -21.17 17.69
C SER A 415 32.40 -22.65 17.93
N SER A 416 33.39 -23.46 18.31
CA SER A 416 33.25 -24.88 18.67
C SER A 416 32.79 -25.13 20.11
N THR A 417 32.56 -24.09 20.92
CA THR A 417 32.12 -24.25 22.31
C THR A 417 30.76 -24.95 22.39
N THR A 418 30.71 -26.02 23.19
CA THR A 418 29.48 -26.81 23.48
C THR A 418 29.05 -26.74 24.95
N SER A 419 29.92 -26.25 25.84
CA SER A 419 29.62 -26.03 27.27
C SER A 419 29.91 -24.58 27.65
N PHE A 420 28.88 -23.89 28.14
CA PHE A 420 28.95 -22.46 28.47
C PHE A 420 29.18 -22.17 29.95
N SER A 421 29.17 -23.20 30.80
CA SER A 421 29.42 -23.05 32.24
C SER A 421 30.71 -22.28 32.56
N PRO A 422 31.87 -22.59 31.93
CA PRO A 422 33.10 -21.85 32.19
C PRO A 422 33.06 -20.38 31.75
N ILE A 423 32.20 -20.06 30.77
CA ILE A 423 32.05 -18.71 30.22
C ILE A 423 31.08 -17.90 31.09
N VAL A 424 29.99 -18.50 31.56
CA VAL A 424 28.93 -17.81 32.30
C VAL A 424 29.27 -17.63 33.78
N ARG A 425 29.87 -18.64 34.43
CA ARG A 425 30.15 -18.65 35.88
C ARG A 425 30.90 -17.42 36.41
N PRO A 426 31.96 -16.93 35.74
CA PRO A 426 32.68 -15.74 36.19
C PRO A 426 31.81 -14.48 36.27
N HIS A 427 30.66 -14.45 35.60
CA HIS A 427 29.80 -13.27 35.49
C HIS A 427 28.50 -13.35 36.31
N LEU A 428 28.24 -14.47 36.98
CA LEU A 428 27.01 -14.67 37.77
C LEU A 428 26.82 -13.59 38.85
N ALA A 429 27.91 -13.13 39.47
CA ALA A 429 27.83 -12.09 40.50
C ALA A 429 27.36 -10.74 39.94
N ALA A 430 27.77 -10.38 38.72
CA ALA A 430 27.33 -9.16 38.04
C ALA A 430 25.87 -9.30 37.60
N LEU A 431 25.52 -10.45 37.01
CA LEU A 431 24.14 -10.74 36.58
C LEU A 431 23.16 -10.69 37.76
N ARG A 432 23.51 -11.26 38.92
CA ARG A 432 22.68 -11.19 40.14
C ARG A 432 22.51 -9.77 40.70
N LYS A 433 23.43 -8.86 40.36
CA LYS A 433 23.36 -7.43 40.74
C LYS A 433 22.63 -6.58 39.69
N GLY A 434 22.04 -7.19 38.66
CA GLY A 434 21.23 -6.51 37.66
C GLY A 434 21.97 -6.18 36.36
N ALA A 435 23.13 -6.77 36.09
CA ALA A 435 23.74 -6.68 34.76
C ALA A 435 22.84 -7.36 33.71
N ALA A 436 22.70 -6.74 32.53
CA ALA A 436 22.02 -7.34 31.39
C ALA A 436 22.97 -8.23 30.59
N LEU A 437 22.45 -9.32 30.03
CA LEU A 437 23.19 -10.23 29.17
C LEU A 437 22.65 -10.19 27.74
N ILE A 438 23.48 -9.79 26.79
CA ILE A 438 23.20 -9.89 25.35
C ILE A 438 23.96 -11.11 24.81
N ILE A 439 23.25 -12.00 24.13
CA ILE A 439 23.81 -13.17 23.45
C ILE A 439 23.71 -12.93 21.95
N ALA A 440 24.83 -12.55 21.34
CA ALA A 440 24.90 -12.29 19.90
C ALA A 440 25.39 -13.55 19.17
N ASP A 441 24.47 -14.48 18.93
CA ASP A 441 24.70 -15.73 18.20
C ASP A 441 23.36 -16.30 17.69
N ALA A 442 23.43 -17.45 17.01
CA ALA A 442 22.25 -18.18 16.57
C ALA A 442 21.36 -18.58 17.75
N LEU A 443 20.05 -18.58 17.52
CA LEU A 443 19.04 -18.84 18.53
C LEU A 443 19.21 -20.20 19.25
N PRO A 444 19.62 -21.31 18.58
CA PRO A 444 19.93 -22.56 19.28
C PRO A 444 21.07 -22.43 20.29
N ARG A 445 22.09 -21.60 20.02
CA ARG A 445 23.18 -21.37 20.97
C ARG A 445 22.73 -20.47 22.11
N THR A 446 21.90 -19.48 21.82
CA THR A 446 21.21 -18.68 22.83
C THR A 446 20.45 -19.58 23.80
N ASP A 447 19.70 -20.57 23.29
CA ASP A 447 18.99 -21.54 24.12
C ASP A 447 19.93 -22.33 25.06
N LEU A 448 21.08 -22.80 24.56
CA LEU A 448 22.07 -23.50 25.39
C LEU A 448 22.63 -22.63 26.52
N ILE A 449 22.93 -21.36 26.24
CA ILE A 449 23.41 -20.41 27.24
C ILE A 449 22.33 -20.12 28.28
N VAL A 450 21.08 -19.92 27.84
CA VAL A 450 19.96 -19.64 28.76
C VAL A 450 19.64 -20.85 29.64
N ARG A 451 19.72 -22.07 29.12
CA ARG A 451 19.60 -23.30 29.93
C ARG A 451 20.68 -23.36 31.00
N GLU A 452 21.90 -22.94 30.70
CA GLU A 452 22.98 -22.86 31.69
C GLU A 452 22.70 -21.81 32.77
N LEU A 453 22.19 -20.62 32.41
CA LEU A 453 21.78 -19.59 33.38
C LEU A 453 20.70 -20.11 34.33
N ARG A 454 19.73 -20.86 33.82
CA ARG A 454 18.66 -21.45 34.63
C ARG A 454 19.19 -22.50 35.62
N ARG A 455 20.19 -23.30 35.23
CA ARG A 455 20.89 -24.22 36.17
C ARG A 455 21.57 -23.48 37.32
N GLU A 456 22.00 -22.24 37.08
CA GLU A 456 22.61 -21.36 38.08
C GLU A 456 21.57 -20.49 38.85
N GLN A 457 20.29 -20.88 38.78
CA GLN A 457 19.14 -20.23 39.44
C GLN A 457 18.92 -18.78 39.01
N LEU A 458 19.22 -18.46 37.75
CA LEU A 458 18.91 -17.18 37.13
C LEU A 458 17.71 -17.34 36.20
N ARG A 459 16.63 -16.63 36.50
CA ARG A 459 15.40 -16.64 35.68
C ARG A 459 15.38 -15.46 34.71
N VAL A 460 14.90 -15.70 33.50
CA VAL A 460 14.79 -14.65 32.48
C VAL A 460 13.62 -13.71 32.80
N ARG A 461 13.90 -12.40 32.82
CA ARG A 461 12.89 -11.36 33.09
C ARG A 461 11.73 -11.45 32.11
N GLY A 462 10.50 -11.45 32.64
CA GLY A 462 9.28 -11.55 31.84
C GLY A 462 9.00 -12.93 31.26
N GLY A 463 9.80 -13.95 31.60
CA GLY A 463 9.49 -15.35 31.33
C GLY A 463 8.57 -15.95 32.40
N ARG A 464 7.90 -17.06 32.06
CA ARG A 464 6.88 -17.77 32.83
C ARG A 464 7.35 -19.16 33.29
N VAL A 465 8.49 -19.62 32.81
CA VAL A 465 8.95 -21.01 32.98
C VAL A 465 9.59 -21.25 34.36
N ASP A 466 10.22 -20.24 34.98
CA ASP A 466 10.80 -20.37 36.33
C ASP A 466 10.08 -19.44 37.31
N SER A 467 9.61 -19.99 38.43
CA SER A 467 8.98 -19.22 39.52
C SER A 467 9.94 -18.78 40.62
N GLU A 468 11.15 -19.35 40.66
CA GLU A 468 12.17 -19.11 41.69
C GLU A 468 13.51 -18.73 41.06
N GLY A 469 14.35 -18.02 41.81
CA GLY A 469 15.68 -17.57 41.36
C GLY A 469 15.78 -16.06 41.12
N THR A 470 17.01 -15.60 40.87
CA THR A 470 17.31 -14.17 40.63
C THR A 470 16.93 -13.79 39.21
N GLU A 471 16.16 -12.72 39.06
CA GLU A 471 15.71 -12.23 37.76
C GLU A 471 16.82 -11.50 37.02
N ILE A 472 17.03 -11.84 35.75
CA ILE A 472 18.02 -11.21 34.87
C ILE A 472 17.41 -10.83 33.52
N THR A 473 17.89 -9.72 32.95
CA THR A 473 17.53 -9.32 31.59
C THR A 473 18.41 -10.10 30.61
N VAL A 474 17.79 -10.92 29.76
CA VAL A 474 18.48 -11.67 28.69
C VAL A 474 17.97 -11.21 27.33
N LEU A 475 18.92 -10.90 26.47
CA LEU A 475 18.74 -10.29 25.16
C LEU A 475 19.50 -11.11 24.11
N GLY A 476 19.09 -11.05 22.83
CA GLY A 476 19.84 -11.70 21.76
C GLY A 476 19.56 -11.15 20.36
N THR A 477 20.45 -11.42 19.43
CA THR A 477 20.31 -10.99 18.02
C THR A 477 19.35 -11.87 17.21
N GLY A 478 18.98 -13.04 17.73
CA GLY A 478 17.87 -13.84 17.21
C GLY A 478 18.09 -14.51 15.86
N GLU A 479 19.34 -14.73 15.43
CA GLU A 479 19.60 -15.37 14.13
C GLU A 479 19.03 -16.79 14.05
N GLY A 480 18.35 -17.11 12.95
CA GLY A 480 17.69 -18.41 12.76
C GLY A 480 16.35 -18.49 13.48
N LEU A 481 15.68 -17.36 13.64
CA LEU A 481 14.35 -17.30 14.24
C LEU A 481 13.34 -18.00 13.33
N SER A 482 12.64 -18.97 13.90
CA SER A 482 11.55 -19.69 13.23
C SER A 482 10.58 -20.22 14.27
N SER A 483 9.37 -20.59 13.85
CA SER A 483 8.37 -21.17 14.76
C SER A 483 8.83 -22.48 15.41
N SER A 484 9.77 -23.21 14.80
CA SER A 484 10.33 -24.46 15.36
C SER A 484 11.50 -24.20 16.31
N ALA A 485 12.20 -23.06 16.15
CA ALA A 485 13.26 -22.62 17.04
C ALA A 485 12.73 -21.91 18.31
N ILE A 486 11.42 -21.64 18.37
CA ILE A 486 10.71 -21.18 19.56
C ILE A 486 9.59 -22.19 19.93
N GLY A 487 8.99 -22.05 21.12
CA GLY A 487 7.92 -22.94 21.58
C GLY A 487 8.35 -24.00 22.59
N ALA A 488 7.53 -25.04 22.77
CA ALA A 488 7.59 -25.92 23.95
C ALA A 488 8.96 -26.61 24.16
N LYS A 489 9.64 -27.03 23.08
CA LYS A 489 10.98 -27.65 23.17
C LYS A 489 12.08 -26.66 23.55
N HIS A 490 11.82 -25.37 23.36
CA HIS A 490 12.72 -24.24 23.62
C HIS A 490 12.12 -23.30 24.68
N ALA A 491 11.34 -23.84 25.63
CA ALA A 491 10.68 -23.06 26.68
C ALA A 491 11.69 -22.26 27.53
N SER A 492 12.95 -22.67 27.59
CA SER A 492 14.04 -21.92 28.21
C SER A 492 14.24 -20.53 27.61
N LEU A 493 13.85 -20.29 26.35
CA LEU A 493 13.92 -18.97 25.72
C LEU A 493 12.76 -18.04 26.11
N ASP A 494 11.73 -18.52 26.83
CA ASP A 494 10.60 -17.69 27.25
C ASP A 494 11.08 -16.51 28.10
N GLY A 495 10.67 -15.30 27.70
CA GLY A 495 11.10 -14.02 28.28
C GLY A 495 12.28 -13.34 27.58
N VAL A 496 13.07 -14.06 26.77
CA VAL A 496 14.21 -13.47 26.05
C VAL A 496 13.71 -12.43 25.05
N VAL A 497 14.34 -11.26 25.04
CA VAL A 497 14.09 -10.21 24.05
C VAL A 497 15.10 -10.33 22.91
N LEU A 498 14.61 -10.32 21.67
CA LEU A 498 15.39 -10.47 20.45
C LEU A 498 15.36 -9.20 19.61
N ALA A 499 16.46 -8.96 18.89
CA ALA A 499 16.53 -8.03 17.75
C ALA A 499 16.79 -8.83 16.45
N PRO A 500 15.79 -9.57 15.93
CA PRO A 500 15.99 -10.43 14.76
C PRO A 500 16.14 -9.61 13.47
N ALA A 501 16.69 -10.23 12.42
CA ALA A 501 16.75 -9.59 11.09
C ALA A 501 15.36 -9.41 10.46
N ALA A 502 14.44 -10.35 10.74
CA ALA A 502 13.03 -10.24 10.41
C ALA A 502 12.18 -11.05 11.41
N HIS A 503 10.92 -10.67 11.57
CA HIS A 503 9.92 -11.43 12.34
C HIS A 503 8.52 -11.17 11.78
N PRO A 504 7.54 -12.05 12.07
CA PRO A 504 6.14 -11.82 11.71
C PRO A 504 5.58 -10.51 12.25
N ASP A 505 4.84 -9.79 11.41
CA ASP A 505 4.16 -8.54 11.72
C ASP A 505 2.80 -8.48 10.98
N PRO A 506 1.97 -7.43 11.17
CA PRO A 506 0.69 -7.36 10.48
C PRO A 506 0.76 -7.38 8.95
N SER A 507 1.82 -6.85 8.31
CA SER A 507 1.93 -6.83 6.85
C SER A 507 2.28 -8.20 6.28
N SER A 508 3.02 -9.03 7.03
CA SER A 508 3.40 -10.38 6.58
C SER A 508 2.30 -11.43 6.66
N ARG A 509 1.15 -11.16 7.30
CA ARG A 509 0.13 -12.20 7.60
C ARG A 509 -0.37 -12.97 6.38
N ALA A 510 -0.73 -12.25 5.31
CA ALA A 510 -1.23 -12.89 4.09
C ALA A 510 -0.15 -13.78 3.44
N PHE A 511 1.10 -13.33 3.49
CA PHE A 511 2.25 -14.13 3.06
C PHE A 511 2.48 -15.36 3.95
N GLU A 512 2.41 -15.22 5.27
CA GLU A 512 2.61 -16.32 6.20
C GLU A 512 1.57 -17.44 6.02
N ASP A 513 0.32 -17.07 5.72
CA ASP A 513 -0.76 -18.03 5.47
C ASP A 513 -0.59 -18.72 4.12
N GLU A 514 -0.22 -17.97 3.06
CA GLU A 514 0.09 -18.55 1.75
C GLU A 514 1.31 -19.47 1.81
N TYR A 515 2.38 -19.04 2.49
CA TYR A 515 3.58 -19.83 2.68
C TYR A 515 3.26 -21.11 3.46
N PHE A 516 2.46 -21.03 4.53
CA PHE A 516 2.03 -22.21 5.28
C PHE A 516 1.19 -23.17 4.43
N ALA A 517 0.27 -22.65 3.61
CA ALA A 517 -0.52 -23.47 2.71
C ALA A 517 0.36 -24.27 1.73
N GLN A 518 1.41 -23.64 1.20
CA GLN A 518 2.33 -24.25 0.23
C GLN A 518 3.38 -25.18 0.87
N GLN A 519 3.97 -24.77 2.00
CA GLN A 519 5.15 -25.41 2.59
C GLN A 519 4.83 -26.25 3.83
N GLN A 520 3.60 -26.16 4.38
CA GLN A 520 3.16 -26.83 5.61
C GLN A 520 4.04 -26.49 6.83
N GLN A 521 4.74 -25.34 6.77
CA GLN A 521 5.60 -24.79 7.80
C GLN A 521 5.43 -23.28 7.80
N ARG A 522 5.56 -22.63 8.96
CA ARG A 522 5.59 -21.16 9.03
C ARG A 522 6.94 -20.64 8.52
N PRO A 523 6.98 -19.46 7.88
CA PRO A 523 8.23 -18.91 7.38
C PRO A 523 9.20 -18.61 8.53
N ASP A 524 10.50 -18.81 8.26
CA ASP A 524 11.59 -18.36 9.13
C ASP A 524 11.99 -16.90 8.79
N ASP A 525 12.97 -16.38 9.52
CA ASP A 525 13.49 -15.04 9.29
C ASP A 525 14.00 -14.82 7.84
N GLN A 526 14.61 -15.81 7.22
CA GLN A 526 15.09 -15.73 5.83
C GLN A 526 13.94 -15.64 4.83
N ALA A 527 12.89 -16.43 5.02
CA ALA A 527 11.69 -16.35 4.18
C ALA A 527 10.98 -15.00 4.33
N LEU A 528 10.94 -14.44 5.54
CA LEU A 528 10.39 -13.10 5.79
C LEU A 528 11.22 -11.99 5.15
N LEU A 529 12.55 -12.12 5.11
CA LEU A 529 13.41 -11.19 4.39
C LEU A 529 13.16 -11.19 2.88
N VAL A 530 12.88 -12.37 2.30
CA VAL A 530 12.47 -12.47 0.89
C VAL A 530 11.12 -11.81 0.66
N TRP A 531 10.15 -12.02 1.55
CA TRP A 531 8.86 -11.31 1.52
C TRP A 531 9.06 -9.79 1.52
N ARG A 532 9.82 -9.26 2.49
CA ARG A 532 10.06 -7.80 2.62
C ARG A 532 10.74 -7.21 1.39
N ALA A 533 11.71 -7.92 0.82
CA ALA A 533 12.38 -7.48 -0.41
C ALA A 533 11.41 -7.45 -1.60
N LEU A 534 10.54 -8.45 -1.73
CA LEU A 534 9.53 -8.46 -2.78
C LEU A 534 8.46 -7.41 -2.55
N GLU A 535 7.95 -7.24 -1.33
CA GLU A 535 6.97 -6.21 -0.97
C GLU A 535 7.49 -4.80 -1.26
N ALA A 536 8.74 -4.50 -0.87
CA ALA A 536 9.38 -3.23 -1.17
C ALA A 536 9.59 -3.01 -2.68
N ALA A 537 9.96 -4.05 -3.43
CA ALA A 537 10.05 -3.94 -4.89
C ALA A 537 8.69 -3.78 -5.57
N TRP A 538 7.69 -4.52 -5.13
CA TRP A 538 6.34 -4.52 -5.69
C TRP A 538 5.57 -3.22 -5.44
N SER A 539 5.95 -2.47 -4.42
CA SER A 539 5.38 -1.17 -4.07
C SER A 539 6.16 0.02 -4.64
N GLY A 540 7.26 -0.23 -5.37
CA GLY A 540 8.17 0.83 -5.83
C GLY A 540 9.01 1.47 -4.71
N ALA A 541 9.01 0.90 -3.50
CA ALA A 541 9.77 1.36 -2.34
C ALA A 541 11.24 0.95 -2.33
N SER A 542 11.75 0.24 -3.34
CA SER A 542 13.13 -0.24 -3.39
C SER A 542 14.18 0.84 -3.12
N ALA A 543 13.94 2.08 -3.56
CA ALA A 543 14.88 3.19 -3.44
C ALA A 543 14.80 3.93 -2.08
N THR A 544 13.70 3.79 -1.34
CA THR A 544 13.44 4.57 -0.13
C THR A 544 13.29 3.72 1.13
N HIS A 545 13.27 2.39 0.99
CA HIS A 545 13.18 1.49 2.13
C HIS A 545 14.39 1.63 3.06
N GLU A 546 14.13 2.07 4.29
CA GLU A 546 15.11 2.16 5.38
C GLU A 546 14.74 1.15 6.48
N PRO A 547 15.52 0.07 6.67
CA PRO A 547 15.17 -0.94 7.64
C PRO A 547 15.60 -0.55 9.06
N GLU A 548 14.65 -0.54 10.00
CA GLU A 548 14.92 -0.25 11.40
C GLU A 548 14.99 -1.52 12.28
N PRO A 549 15.85 -1.56 13.31
CA PRO A 549 15.84 -2.64 14.29
C PRO A 549 14.51 -2.71 15.06
N SER A 550 13.83 -3.85 14.98
CA SER A 550 12.69 -4.15 15.83
C SER A 550 13.08 -5.04 17.00
N LEU A 551 12.41 -4.86 18.14
CA LEU A 551 12.59 -5.67 19.33
C LEU A 551 11.34 -6.50 19.61
N VAL A 552 11.53 -7.81 19.82
CA VAL A 552 10.43 -8.74 20.13
C VAL A 552 10.77 -9.60 21.34
N ARG A 553 9.80 -9.92 22.18
CA ARG A 553 9.95 -10.85 23.29
C ARG A 553 9.36 -12.20 22.93
N ILE A 554 10.09 -13.27 23.24
CA ILE A 554 9.55 -14.64 23.17
C ILE A 554 8.57 -14.85 24.32
N GLN A 555 7.33 -15.19 23.98
CA GLN A 555 6.29 -15.63 24.93
C GLN A 555 5.70 -16.96 24.47
N GLY A 556 6.22 -18.05 25.01
CA GLY A 556 5.87 -19.42 24.63
C GLY A 556 6.29 -19.70 23.19
N SER A 557 5.31 -19.86 22.31
CA SER A 557 5.50 -20.05 20.86
C SER A 557 5.21 -18.79 20.05
N SER A 558 5.03 -17.64 20.70
CA SER A 558 4.68 -16.36 20.06
C SER A 558 5.75 -15.32 20.30
N LEU A 559 5.78 -14.32 19.41
CA LEU A 559 6.62 -13.14 19.52
C LEU A 559 5.72 -11.94 19.81
N VAL A 560 6.13 -11.13 20.78
CA VAL A 560 5.39 -9.93 21.17
C VAL A 560 6.32 -8.74 20.99
N ALA A 561 5.91 -7.77 20.17
CA ALA A 561 6.66 -6.54 20.01
C ALA A 561 6.89 -5.87 21.36
N VAL A 562 8.13 -5.47 21.62
CA VAL A 562 8.47 -4.61 22.76
C VAL A 562 8.90 -3.27 22.21
N LYS A 563 8.50 -2.19 22.90
CA LYS A 563 8.84 -0.85 22.46
C LYS A 563 10.36 -0.71 22.44
N ALA A 564 10.93 -0.60 21.24
CA ALA A 564 12.26 -0.03 21.06
C ALA A 564 12.16 1.46 21.44
N PRO A 565 13.19 2.03 22.08
CA PRO A 565 13.16 3.40 22.59
C PRO A 565 12.72 4.43 21.55
#